data_AF-A0A3P5WWP8-F1
#
_entry.id   AF-A0A3P5WWP8-F1
#
_cell.length_a   1.000
_cell.length_b   1.000
_cell.length_c   1.000
_cell.angle_alpha   90.00
_cell.angle_beta   90.00
_cell.angle_gamma   90.00
#
_symmetry.space_group_name_H-M   'P 1'
#
loop_
_entity.id
_entity.type
_entity.pdbx_description
1 polymer ?
#
loop_
_entity_poly.entity_id
_entity_poly.type
_entity_poly.pdbx_seq_one_letter_code
_entity_poly.pdbx_strand_id
1 'polypeptide(L)'
;MARADTSLTVADLRRRIGEAKGSVDERARRLLLAWFDTAARGVGAKPLARALRDGTAAVQIAEALRSDAAQPSNAACAKGCAFCCILDGPDGGTITADEASRLHAALSPLAGTPDGRNWHPKACPALDPATRTCRAYDARPTLCRAYVSTDAGACETNAAGGSAPGAGLMGFHLDYLSVLTLSRAAMTGIAPVQTYALAKIAASAVRGQDVETALQSARHKPRTLDDARRGLSSVAAARG
;
A
#
# COMPACT_ATOMS: atom_id res chain seq x y z
N MET A 1 -8.78 -5.35 -44.04
CA MET A 1 -7.78 -5.85 -43.07
C MET A 1 -8.42 -5.88 -41.69
N ALA A 2 -8.85 -7.07 -41.23
CA ALA A 2 -9.35 -7.23 -39.87
C ALA A 2 -8.17 -6.99 -38.90
N ARG A 3 -8.34 -6.06 -37.95
CA ARG A 3 -7.42 -5.97 -36.80
C ARG A 3 -7.53 -7.30 -36.07
N ALA A 4 -6.42 -8.02 -35.94
CA ALA A 4 -6.36 -9.20 -35.08
C ALA A 4 -6.81 -8.76 -33.68
N ASP A 5 -7.93 -9.32 -33.23
CA ASP A 5 -8.38 -9.21 -31.84
C ASP A 5 -7.43 -10.08 -31.00
N THR A 6 -6.28 -9.52 -30.62
CA THR A 6 -5.32 -10.22 -29.76
C THR A 6 -5.84 -10.20 -28.33
N SER A 7 -6.72 -11.15 -28.03
CA SER A 7 -7.17 -11.44 -26.67
C SER A 7 -5.95 -11.72 -25.80
N LEU A 8 -5.74 -10.91 -24.76
CA LEU A 8 -4.66 -11.07 -23.80
C LEU A 8 -4.66 -12.48 -23.18
N THR A 9 -3.56 -13.24 -23.32
CA THR A 9 -3.44 -14.59 -22.77
C THR A 9 -2.67 -14.63 -21.44
N VAL A 10 -2.75 -15.75 -20.72
CA VAL A 10 -1.95 -16.00 -19.50
C VAL A 10 -0.45 -15.99 -19.84
N ALA A 11 -0.07 -16.59 -20.97
CA ALA A 11 1.31 -16.61 -21.45
C ALA A 11 1.83 -15.19 -21.76
N ASP A 12 1.00 -14.33 -22.36
CA ASP A 12 1.34 -12.94 -22.62
C ASP A 12 1.62 -12.15 -21.35
N LEU A 13 0.76 -12.29 -20.34
CA LEU A 13 0.94 -11.64 -19.05
C LEU A 13 2.22 -12.11 -18.36
N ARG A 14 2.45 -13.43 -18.34
CA ARG A 14 3.66 -14.01 -17.76
C ARG A 14 4.93 -13.49 -18.43
N ARG A 15 4.94 -13.48 -19.77
CA ARG A 15 6.06 -12.96 -20.58
C ARG A 15 6.30 -11.48 -20.27
N ARG A 16 5.25 -10.66 -20.22
CA ARG A 16 5.35 -9.23 -19.88
C ARG A 16 5.92 -8.99 -18.49
N ILE A 17 5.59 -9.82 -17.50
CA ILE A 17 6.20 -9.76 -16.16
C ILE A 17 7.70 -10.10 -16.25
N GLY A 18 8.06 -11.15 -16.98
CA GLY A 18 9.45 -11.57 -17.17
C GLY A 18 10.31 -10.53 -17.91
N GLU A 19 9.74 -9.86 -18.91
CA GLU A 19 10.44 -8.92 -19.79
C GLU A 19 10.32 -7.44 -19.36
N ALA A 20 9.53 -7.15 -18.33
CA ALA A 20 9.31 -5.78 -17.87
C ALA A 20 10.64 -5.08 -17.54
N LYS A 21 10.90 -3.99 -18.26
CA LYS A 21 12.10 -3.15 -18.16
C LYS A 21 11.92 -2.04 -17.13
N GLY A 22 13.04 -1.48 -16.65
CA GLY A 22 13.09 -0.36 -15.71
C GLY A 22 13.94 -0.67 -14.48
N SER A 23 13.95 0.23 -13.50
CA SER A 23 14.62 0.05 -12.20
C SER A 23 13.88 -0.94 -11.29
N VAL A 24 13.50 -2.08 -11.85
CA VAL A 24 12.73 -3.14 -11.20
C VAL A 24 13.70 -4.07 -10.50
N ASP A 25 13.46 -4.31 -9.21
CA ASP A 25 14.19 -5.27 -8.40
C ASP A 25 13.95 -6.71 -8.90
N GLU A 26 15.03 -7.45 -9.15
CA GLU A 26 14.96 -8.85 -9.59
C GLU A 26 14.31 -9.75 -8.54
N ARG A 27 14.41 -9.41 -7.25
CA ARG A 27 13.65 -10.04 -6.18
C ARG A 27 12.14 -9.87 -6.39
N ALA A 28 11.68 -8.65 -6.69
CA ALA A 28 10.26 -8.38 -6.96
C ALA A 28 9.75 -9.15 -8.19
N ARG A 29 10.60 -9.32 -9.21
CA ARG A 29 10.28 -10.16 -10.38
C ARG A 29 10.08 -11.61 -10.01
N ARG A 30 11.01 -12.20 -9.25
CA ARG A 30 10.88 -13.59 -8.78
C ARG A 30 9.63 -13.79 -7.94
N LEU A 31 9.35 -12.89 -7.00
CA LEU A 31 8.15 -12.93 -6.16
C LEU A 31 6.88 -12.87 -7.00
N LEU A 32 6.79 -11.93 -7.96
CA LEU A 32 5.61 -11.78 -8.79
C LEU A 32 5.41 -12.96 -9.75
N LEU A 33 6.47 -13.51 -10.34
CA LEU A 33 6.39 -14.70 -11.18
C LEU A 33 5.95 -15.92 -10.38
N ALA A 34 6.48 -16.13 -9.17
CA ALA A 34 6.07 -17.24 -8.31
C ALA A 34 4.58 -17.15 -7.92
N TRP A 35 4.12 -15.95 -7.55
CA TRP A 35 2.70 -15.70 -7.31
C TRP A 35 1.87 -15.96 -8.57
N PHE A 36 2.30 -15.44 -9.72
CA PHE A 36 1.58 -15.56 -10.99
C PHE A 36 1.43 -17.02 -11.41
N ASP A 37 2.52 -17.80 -11.37
CA ASP A 37 2.53 -19.22 -11.74
C ASP A 37 1.66 -20.07 -10.83
N THR A 38 1.49 -19.65 -9.57
CA THR A 38 0.57 -20.29 -8.63
C THR A 38 -0.89 -19.91 -8.93
N ALA A 39 -1.18 -18.60 -9.08
CA ALA A 39 -2.52 -18.10 -9.34
C ALA A 39 -3.07 -18.60 -10.69
N ALA A 40 -2.24 -18.66 -11.73
CA ALA A 40 -2.62 -19.07 -13.08
C ALA A 40 -3.13 -20.52 -13.18
N ARG A 41 -2.90 -21.37 -12.17
CA ARG A 41 -3.41 -22.76 -12.14
C ARG A 41 -4.93 -22.85 -12.05
N GLY A 42 -5.60 -21.78 -11.61
CA GLY A 42 -7.06 -21.79 -11.38
C GLY A 42 -7.82 -20.65 -12.04
N VAL A 43 -7.15 -19.70 -12.73
CA VAL A 43 -7.80 -18.53 -13.31
C VAL A 43 -7.24 -18.14 -14.68
N GLY A 44 -8.09 -17.52 -15.51
CA GLY A 44 -7.70 -16.99 -16.82
C GLY A 44 -6.96 -15.64 -16.74
N ALA A 45 -6.59 -15.11 -17.91
CA ALA A 45 -5.81 -13.88 -18.03
C ALA A 45 -6.52 -12.64 -17.45
N LYS A 46 -7.84 -12.54 -17.58
CA LYS A 46 -8.60 -11.35 -17.13
C LYS A 46 -8.55 -11.15 -15.60
N PRO A 47 -8.82 -12.17 -14.76
CA PRO A 47 -8.59 -12.08 -13.31
C PRO A 47 -7.15 -11.73 -12.92
N LEU A 48 -6.15 -12.34 -13.60
CA LEU A 48 -4.73 -12.06 -13.33
C LEU A 48 -4.38 -10.60 -13.68
N ALA A 49 -4.79 -10.13 -14.86
CA ALA A 49 -4.61 -8.75 -15.28
C ALA A 49 -5.30 -7.78 -14.32
N ARG A 50 -6.48 -8.13 -13.79
CA ARG A 50 -7.16 -7.33 -12.76
C ARG A 50 -6.32 -7.26 -11.48
N ALA A 51 -5.82 -8.39 -10.98
CA ALA A 51 -5.01 -8.44 -9.76
C ALA A 51 -3.67 -7.67 -9.86
N LEU A 52 -3.07 -7.64 -11.05
CA LEU A 52 -1.92 -6.76 -11.33
C LEU A 52 -2.33 -5.28 -11.37
N ARG A 53 -3.49 -5.00 -11.99
CA ARG A 53 -4.01 -3.64 -12.19
C ARG A 53 -4.39 -2.94 -10.90
N ASP A 54 -5.14 -3.63 -10.03
CA ASP A 54 -5.64 -3.08 -8.77
C ASP A 54 -4.66 -3.27 -7.60
N GLY A 55 -3.57 -4.00 -7.82
CA GLY A 55 -2.51 -4.24 -6.85
C GLY A 55 -2.79 -5.38 -5.88
N THR A 56 -3.85 -6.17 -6.08
CA THR A 56 -4.13 -7.39 -5.28
C THR A 56 -2.93 -8.32 -5.22
N ALA A 57 -2.20 -8.50 -6.33
CA ALA A 57 -1.00 -9.34 -6.38
C ALA A 57 0.09 -8.85 -5.40
N ALA A 58 0.33 -7.53 -5.36
CA ALA A 58 1.31 -6.93 -4.44
C ALA A 58 0.90 -7.11 -2.97
N VAL A 59 -0.40 -6.94 -2.67
CA VAL A 59 -0.94 -7.15 -1.32
C VAL A 59 -0.79 -8.59 -0.86
N GLN A 60 -1.13 -9.56 -1.72
CA GLN A 60 -1.03 -10.99 -1.39
C GLN A 60 0.42 -11.44 -1.17
N ILE A 61 1.35 -10.97 -2.00
CA ILE A 61 2.79 -11.23 -1.81
C ILE A 61 3.29 -10.63 -0.51
N ALA A 62 2.92 -9.38 -0.21
CA ALA A 62 3.32 -8.72 1.03
C ALA A 62 2.77 -9.42 2.28
N GLU A 63 1.54 -9.93 2.22
CA GLU A 63 0.92 -10.68 3.31
C GLU A 63 1.59 -12.04 3.55
N ALA A 64 1.99 -12.74 2.49
CA ALA A 64 2.78 -13.97 2.61
C ALA A 64 4.12 -13.68 3.29
N LEU A 65 4.86 -12.67 2.81
CA LEU A 65 6.13 -12.25 3.40
C LEU A 65 5.99 -11.77 4.85
N ARG A 66 4.90 -11.10 5.19
CA ARG A 66 4.59 -10.64 6.55
C ARG A 66 4.37 -11.82 7.49
N SER A 67 3.70 -12.88 7.01
CA SER A 67 3.42 -14.08 7.81
C SER A 67 4.70 -14.83 8.17
N ASP A 68 5.73 -14.75 7.32
CA ASP A 68 7.06 -15.32 7.56
C ASP A 68 8.00 -14.38 8.35
N ALA A 69 7.66 -13.10 8.46
CA ALA A 69 8.50 -12.11 9.13
C ALA A 69 8.33 -12.16 10.66
N ALA A 70 9.43 -12.45 11.36
CA ALA A 70 9.47 -12.32 12.82
C ALA A 70 9.28 -10.85 13.23
N GLN A 71 8.25 -10.58 14.04
CA GLN A 71 8.12 -9.29 14.70
C GLN A 71 9.17 -9.17 15.82
N PRO A 72 9.74 -7.98 16.06
CA PRO A 72 10.65 -7.78 17.18
C PRO A 72 9.92 -8.09 18.49
N SER A 73 10.49 -8.97 19.31
CA SER A 73 9.92 -9.36 20.61
C SER A 73 9.81 -8.19 21.60
N ASN A 74 10.60 -7.15 21.38
CA ASN A 74 10.61 -5.89 22.13
C ASN A 74 9.86 -4.75 21.41
N ALA A 75 8.88 -5.06 20.56
CA ALA A 75 8.05 -4.03 19.94
C ALA A 75 7.35 -3.17 21.02
N ALA A 76 7.47 -1.85 20.92
CA ALA A 76 6.78 -0.89 21.76
C ALA A 76 5.32 -0.65 21.32
N CYS A 77 4.88 -1.33 20.26
CA CYS A 77 3.54 -1.21 19.71
C CYS A 77 2.49 -1.82 20.66
N ALA A 78 1.54 -1.00 21.12
CA ALA A 78 0.42 -1.42 21.95
C ALA A 78 -0.92 -0.90 21.42
N LYS A 79 -2.03 -1.52 21.83
CA LYS A 79 -3.38 -1.02 21.52
C LYS A 79 -3.53 0.42 22.03
N GLY A 80 -3.97 1.33 21.16
CA GLY A 80 -4.11 2.75 21.48
C GLY A 80 -2.83 3.59 21.28
N CYS A 81 -1.69 2.97 20.95
CA CYS A 81 -0.55 3.70 20.43
C CYS A 81 -0.86 4.14 18.99
N ALA A 82 -0.83 5.45 18.73
CA ALA A 82 -1.31 6.06 17.49
C ALA A 82 -0.28 6.97 16.80
N PHE A 83 0.98 6.98 17.25
CA PHE A 83 2.02 7.84 16.66
C PHE A 83 2.29 7.52 15.18
N CYS A 84 2.24 6.24 14.78
CA CYS A 84 2.34 5.86 13.35
C CYS A 84 1.15 6.29 12.50
N CYS A 85 0.05 6.71 13.15
CA CYS A 85 -1.14 7.23 12.50
C CYS A 85 -1.13 8.76 12.45
N ILE A 86 -0.10 9.43 12.96
CA ILE A 86 0.16 10.84 12.67
C ILE A 86 0.87 10.87 11.32
N LEU A 87 0.13 11.28 10.29
CA LEU A 87 0.51 11.11 8.90
C LEU A 87 1.43 12.27 8.46
N ASP A 88 2.61 11.92 7.97
CA ASP A 88 3.52 12.87 7.35
C ASP A 88 3.14 13.15 5.90
N GLY A 89 3.16 14.43 5.54
CA GLY A 89 2.82 14.90 4.22
C GLY A 89 1.34 14.72 3.84
N PRO A 90 0.95 15.14 2.63
CA PRO A 90 -0.44 15.13 2.20
C PRO A 90 -0.97 13.74 1.82
N ASP A 91 -0.09 12.76 1.59
CA ASP A 91 -0.47 11.43 1.11
C ASP A 91 -0.74 10.45 2.26
N GLY A 92 0.01 10.57 3.37
CA GLY A 92 -0.05 9.63 4.50
C GLY A 92 0.30 8.19 4.14
N GLY A 93 0.87 7.96 2.95
CA GLY A 93 1.24 6.65 2.45
C GLY A 93 0.69 6.32 1.06
N THR A 94 1.45 5.51 0.33
CA THR A 94 1.03 4.95 -0.97
C THR A 94 0.32 3.62 -0.80
N ILE A 95 -0.93 3.54 -1.27
CA ILE A 95 -1.76 2.33 -1.24
C ILE A 95 -2.26 1.92 -2.62
N THR A 96 -2.62 0.65 -2.79
CA THR A 96 -3.17 0.12 -4.06
C THR A 96 -4.63 0.54 -4.28
N ALA A 97 -5.17 0.24 -5.46
CA ALA A 97 -6.60 0.44 -5.73
C ALA A 97 -7.49 -0.50 -4.89
N ASP A 98 -7.05 -1.75 -4.70
CA ASP A 98 -7.71 -2.72 -3.82
C ASP A 98 -7.76 -2.19 -2.38
N GLU A 99 -6.63 -1.77 -1.82
CA GLU A 99 -6.55 -1.24 -0.46
C GLU A 99 -7.37 0.04 -0.29
N ALA A 100 -7.31 0.95 -1.28
CA ALA A 100 -8.10 2.17 -1.25
C ALA A 100 -9.61 1.88 -1.21
N SER A 101 -10.08 0.94 -2.03
CA SER A 101 -11.50 0.56 -2.07
C SER A 101 -11.94 -0.12 -0.78
N ARG A 102 -11.12 -1.04 -0.24
CA ARG A 102 -11.40 -1.73 1.03
C ARG A 102 -11.41 -0.76 2.22
N LEU A 103 -10.44 0.14 2.28
CA LEU A 103 -10.35 1.15 3.34
C LEU A 103 -11.54 2.11 3.30
N HIS A 104 -11.91 2.58 2.11
CA HIS A 104 -13.09 3.44 1.93
C HIS A 104 -14.37 2.74 2.38
N ALA A 105 -14.59 1.50 1.93
CA ALA A 105 -15.76 0.72 2.31
C ALA A 105 -15.84 0.49 3.83
N ALA A 106 -14.71 0.20 4.49
CA ALA A 106 -14.65 0.01 5.94
C ALA A 106 -14.93 1.29 6.74
N LEU A 107 -14.64 2.47 6.19
CA LEU A 107 -14.80 3.76 6.86
C LEU A 107 -16.10 4.49 6.51
N SER A 108 -16.75 4.16 5.40
CA SER A 108 -18.00 4.79 4.96
C SER A 108 -19.13 4.74 6.01
N PRO A 109 -19.29 3.67 6.82
CA PRO A 109 -20.27 3.65 7.90
C PRO A 109 -20.04 4.71 9.00
N LEU A 110 -18.85 5.32 9.05
CA LEU A 110 -18.46 6.33 10.04
C LEU A 110 -18.64 7.77 9.51
N ALA A 111 -19.31 7.94 8.37
CA ALA A 111 -19.52 9.25 7.77
C ALA A 111 -20.16 10.24 8.77
N GLY A 112 -19.57 11.43 8.88
CA GLY A 112 -20.04 12.50 9.78
C GLY A 112 -19.64 12.33 11.25
N THR A 113 -19.03 11.22 11.64
CA THR A 113 -18.55 11.04 13.02
C THR A 113 -17.21 11.75 13.24
N PRO A 114 -16.90 12.19 14.49
CA PRO A 114 -15.56 12.63 14.86
C PRO A 114 -14.49 11.62 14.45
N ASP A 115 -13.33 12.11 14.03
CA ASP A 115 -12.20 11.27 13.62
C ASP A 115 -10.90 11.68 14.28
N GLY A 116 -9.82 10.97 13.98
CA GLY A 116 -8.49 11.21 14.56
C GLY A 116 -8.05 12.67 14.55
N ARG A 117 -8.51 13.49 13.59
CA ARG A 117 -8.17 14.91 13.50
C ARG A 117 -8.71 15.76 14.64
N ASN A 118 -9.71 15.25 15.38
CA ASN A 118 -10.18 15.85 16.63
C ASN A 118 -9.20 15.63 17.79
N TRP A 119 -8.31 14.62 17.70
CA TRP A 119 -7.22 14.39 18.66
C TRP A 119 -5.92 15.08 18.23
N HIS A 120 -5.55 15.00 16.95
CA HIS A 120 -4.35 15.64 16.41
C HIS A 120 -4.53 16.05 14.95
N PRO A 121 -4.17 17.26 14.50
CA PRO A 121 -4.50 17.78 13.17
C PRO A 121 -3.98 16.93 12.00
N LYS A 122 -2.88 16.21 12.20
CA LYS A 122 -2.29 15.28 11.21
C LYS A 122 -2.68 13.80 11.41
N ALA A 123 -3.54 13.49 12.37
CA ALA A 123 -3.93 12.11 12.62
C ALA A 123 -4.75 11.53 11.46
N CYS A 124 -4.58 10.23 11.24
CA CYS A 124 -5.33 9.48 10.26
C CYS A 124 -6.84 9.54 10.57
N PRO A 125 -7.69 9.89 9.59
CA PRO A 125 -9.14 9.91 9.78
C PRO A 125 -9.75 8.55 10.16
N ALA A 126 -9.02 7.45 9.97
CA ALA A 126 -9.47 6.12 10.41
C ALA A 126 -9.46 5.95 11.94
N LEU A 127 -8.76 6.82 12.70
CA LEU A 127 -8.70 6.71 14.15
C LEU A 127 -9.99 7.16 14.83
N ASP A 128 -10.34 6.47 15.90
CA ASP A 128 -11.22 6.99 16.95
C ASP A 128 -10.43 8.03 17.78
N PRO A 129 -10.89 9.30 17.86
CA PRO A 129 -10.18 10.33 18.60
C PRO A 129 -10.14 10.09 20.13
N ALA A 130 -11.13 9.40 20.70
CA ALA A 130 -11.18 9.16 22.14
C ALA A 130 -10.26 8.00 22.54
N THR A 131 -10.30 6.90 21.79
CA THR A 131 -9.55 5.68 22.13
C THR A 131 -8.20 5.57 21.44
N ARG A 132 -7.95 6.38 20.40
CA ARG A 132 -6.76 6.32 19.54
C ARG A 132 -6.59 4.96 18.87
N THR A 133 -7.68 4.21 18.70
CA THR A 133 -7.70 2.92 18.01
C THR A 133 -8.16 3.08 16.56
N CYS A 134 -7.66 2.22 15.66
CA CYS A 134 -8.08 2.24 14.26
C CYS A 134 -9.46 1.60 14.11
N ARG A 135 -10.41 2.34 13.56
CA ARG A 135 -11.79 1.89 13.34
C ARG A 135 -11.94 1.03 12.06
N ALA A 136 -10.87 0.90 11.28
CA ALA A 136 -10.78 0.06 10.09
C ALA A 136 -9.62 -0.95 10.22
N TYR A 137 -9.46 -1.55 11.40
CA TYR A 137 -8.29 -2.37 11.75
C TYR A 137 -8.02 -3.51 10.76
N ASP A 138 -9.06 -4.20 10.31
CA ASP A 138 -8.96 -5.33 9.37
C ASP A 138 -8.67 -4.88 7.94
N ALA A 139 -9.17 -3.70 7.56
CA ALA A 139 -8.93 -3.07 6.27
C ALA A 139 -7.62 -2.25 6.23
N ARG A 140 -6.77 -2.32 7.27
CA ARG A 140 -5.49 -1.60 7.30
C ARG A 140 -4.63 -1.97 6.09
N PRO A 141 -4.17 -0.97 5.31
CA PRO A 141 -3.24 -1.18 4.21
C PRO A 141 -1.92 -1.80 4.66
N THR A 142 -1.18 -2.36 3.71
CA THR A 142 0.13 -3.01 3.90
C THR A 142 1.11 -2.10 4.62
N LEU A 143 1.14 -0.80 4.28
CA LEU A 143 1.97 0.20 4.96
C LEU A 143 1.71 0.23 6.48
N CYS A 144 0.43 0.24 6.89
CA CYS A 144 0.04 0.29 8.30
C CYS A 144 0.39 -0.99 9.07
N ARG A 145 0.64 -2.09 8.36
CA ARG A 145 1.07 -3.38 8.93
C ARG A 145 2.60 -3.52 8.94
N ALA A 146 3.29 -2.72 8.14
CA ALA A 146 4.74 -2.73 8.03
C ALA A 146 5.43 -1.83 9.06
N TYR A 147 4.76 -0.82 9.58
CA TYR A 147 5.37 0.06 10.57
C TYR A 147 5.49 -0.63 11.92
N VAL A 148 6.70 -0.62 12.49
CA VAL A 148 6.98 -1.12 13.83
C VAL A 148 8.04 -0.23 14.49
N SER A 149 7.99 -0.16 15.81
CA SER A 149 9.01 0.52 16.61
C SER A 149 9.30 -0.30 17.87
N THR A 150 10.55 -0.25 18.31
CA THR A 150 10.96 -0.76 19.63
C THR A 150 11.01 0.34 20.69
N ASP A 151 10.69 1.57 20.33
CA ASP A 151 10.75 2.75 21.20
C ASP A 151 9.54 3.68 20.94
N ALA A 152 8.66 3.80 21.94
CA ALA A 152 7.49 4.67 21.86
C ALA A 152 7.84 6.16 21.94
N GLY A 153 8.88 6.54 22.70
CA GLY A 153 9.34 7.92 22.81
C GLY A 153 9.97 8.41 21.50
N ALA A 154 10.65 7.53 20.78
CA ALA A 154 11.11 7.81 19.42
C ALA A 154 9.93 8.05 18.47
N CYS A 155 8.88 7.23 18.55
CA CYS A 155 7.66 7.44 17.75
C CYS A 155 6.99 8.78 18.06
N GLU A 156 6.88 9.16 19.33
CA GLU A 156 6.34 10.45 19.75
C GLU A 156 7.17 11.62 19.21
N THR A 157 8.49 11.55 19.35
CA THR A 157 9.42 12.54 18.82
C THR A 157 9.26 12.72 17.30
N ASN A 158 9.21 11.60 16.56
CA ASN A 158 9.03 11.62 15.12
C ASN A 158 7.67 12.21 14.72
N ALA A 159 6.59 11.84 15.44
CA ALA A 159 5.25 12.36 15.19
C ALA A 159 5.12 13.87 15.46
N ALA A 160 5.92 14.42 16.38
CA ALA A 160 6.03 15.85 16.62
C ALA A 160 6.86 16.59 15.55
N GLY A 161 7.43 15.89 14.56
CA GLY A 161 8.30 16.43 13.53
C GLY A 161 9.78 16.45 13.88
N GLY A 162 10.17 15.81 14.98
CA GLY A 162 11.57 15.54 15.32
C GLY A 162 12.15 14.35 14.53
N SER A 163 13.37 13.96 14.88
CA SER A 163 14.05 12.80 14.31
C SER A 163 14.66 11.96 15.42
N ALA A 164 14.17 10.74 15.59
CA ALA A 164 14.64 9.78 16.57
C ALA A 164 14.73 8.37 15.96
N PRO A 165 15.80 7.61 16.25
CA PRO A 165 15.94 6.23 15.82
C PRO A 165 14.96 5.32 16.59
N GLY A 166 14.66 4.14 16.05
CA GLY A 166 13.84 3.12 16.72
C GLY A 166 12.53 2.78 16.01
N ALA A 167 12.04 3.68 15.14
CA ALA A 167 10.94 3.41 14.23
C ALA A 167 11.42 2.97 12.84
N GLY A 168 10.66 2.08 12.20
CA GLY A 168 10.96 1.63 10.85
C GLY A 168 9.81 0.90 10.17
N LEU A 169 10.04 0.62 8.89
CA LEU A 169 9.17 -0.22 8.07
C LEU A 169 9.83 -1.58 7.88
N MET A 170 9.04 -2.64 8.01
CA MET A 170 9.45 -3.99 7.70
C MET A 170 9.74 -4.15 6.20
N GLY A 171 10.72 -5.00 5.87
CA GLY A 171 11.25 -5.14 4.50
C GLY A 171 10.20 -5.52 3.45
N PHE A 172 9.13 -6.23 3.84
CA PHE A 172 8.04 -6.59 2.93
C PHE A 172 7.31 -5.38 2.33
N HIS A 173 7.41 -4.19 2.94
CA HIS A 173 6.84 -2.98 2.35
C HIS A 173 7.62 -2.50 1.12
N LEU A 174 8.95 -2.66 1.11
CA LEU A 174 9.75 -2.38 -0.08
C LEU A 174 9.46 -3.40 -1.18
N ASP A 175 9.32 -4.68 -0.83
CA ASP A 175 8.90 -5.73 -1.76
C ASP A 175 7.52 -5.40 -2.37
N TYR A 176 6.55 -4.99 -1.54
CA TYR A 176 5.22 -4.55 -1.95
C TYR A 176 5.25 -3.43 -3.00
N LEU A 177 5.97 -2.33 -2.75
CA LEU A 177 6.07 -1.22 -3.70
C LEU A 177 6.80 -1.64 -4.99
N SER A 178 7.83 -2.49 -4.86
CA SER A 178 8.61 -2.95 -6.00
C SER A 178 7.80 -3.87 -6.92
N VAL A 179 6.98 -4.76 -6.34
CA VAL A 179 6.01 -5.59 -7.08
C VAL A 179 4.96 -4.71 -7.77
N LEU A 180 4.50 -3.64 -7.12
CA LEU A 180 3.54 -2.72 -7.73
C LEU A 180 4.14 -1.92 -8.90
N THR A 181 5.39 -1.46 -8.78
CA THR A 181 6.14 -0.84 -9.88
C THR A 181 6.33 -1.82 -11.04
N LEU A 182 6.66 -3.09 -10.75
CA LEU A 182 6.76 -4.12 -11.78
C LEU A 182 5.41 -4.41 -12.45
N SER A 183 4.33 -4.47 -11.68
CA SER A 183 2.98 -4.64 -12.21
C SER A 183 2.63 -3.52 -13.17
N ARG A 184 2.99 -2.26 -12.84
CA ARG A 184 2.84 -1.11 -13.74
C ARG A 184 3.62 -1.29 -15.03
N ALA A 185 4.87 -1.72 -14.96
CA ALA A 185 5.69 -1.97 -16.15
C ALA A 185 5.07 -3.06 -17.05
N ALA A 186 4.67 -4.20 -16.48
CA ALA A 186 4.06 -5.31 -17.20
C ALA A 186 2.71 -4.94 -17.85
N MET A 187 1.92 -4.08 -17.20
CA MET A 187 0.60 -3.63 -17.67
C MET A 187 0.65 -2.46 -18.66
N THR A 188 1.83 -1.97 -19.01
CA THR A 188 2.00 -0.90 -20.00
C THR A 188 1.35 -1.27 -21.34
N GLY A 189 0.50 -0.37 -21.86
CA GLY A 189 -0.27 -0.59 -23.09
C GLY A 189 -1.49 -1.50 -22.91
N ILE A 190 -1.77 -2.01 -21.71
CA ILE A 190 -2.96 -2.80 -21.38
C ILE A 190 -3.91 -1.99 -20.50
N ALA A 191 -3.44 -1.57 -19.32
CA ALA A 191 -4.24 -0.79 -18.38
C ALA A 191 -3.34 -0.02 -17.39
N PRO A 192 -3.79 1.15 -16.89
CA PRO A 192 -3.03 1.87 -15.88
C PRO A 192 -3.09 1.17 -14.51
N VAL A 193 -1.94 1.04 -13.86
CA VAL A 193 -1.80 0.61 -12.46
C VAL A 193 -1.73 1.85 -11.57
N GLN A 194 -2.85 2.16 -10.91
CA GLN A 194 -3.01 3.38 -10.11
C GLN A 194 -2.63 3.15 -8.65
N THR A 195 -2.18 4.23 -8.02
CA THR A 195 -1.91 4.31 -6.57
C THR A 195 -2.63 5.50 -5.97
N TYR A 196 -2.92 5.41 -4.69
CA TYR A 196 -3.76 6.39 -3.99
C TYR A 196 -3.12 6.84 -2.68
N ALA A 197 -3.47 8.06 -2.29
CA ALA A 197 -3.10 8.67 -1.02
C ALA A 197 -4.00 8.11 0.10
N LEU A 198 -3.41 7.41 1.05
CA LEU A 198 -4.12 6.84 2.21
C LEU A 198 -4.92 7.90 2.97
N ALA A 199 -4.30 9.04 3.27
CA ALA A 199 -4.91 10.11 4.04
C ALA A 199 -6.18 10.63 3.37
N LYS A 200 -6.14 10.81 2.04
CA LYS A 200 -7.26 11.32 1.25
C LYS A 200 -8.41 10.31 1.19
N ILE A 201 -8.12 9.02 0.95
CA ILE A 201 -9.15 7.96 0.94
C ILE A 201 -9.87 7.92 2.29
N ALA A 202 -9.12 7.85 3.39
CA ALA A 202 -9.70 7.81 4.73
C ALA A 202 -10.55 9.06 5.02
N ALA A 203 -10.04 10.25 4.65
CA ALA A 203 -10.74 11.51 4.87
C ALA A 203 -12.02 11.60 4.03
N SER A 204 -11.99 11.13 2.78
CA SER A 204 -13.16 11.14 1.89
C SER A 204 -14.27 10.22 2.40
N ALA A 205 -13.91 9.03 2.89
CA ALA A 205 -14.87 8.08 3.45
C ALA A 205 -15.60 8.66 4.68
N VAL A 206 -14.88 9.22 5.66
CA VAL A 206 -15.50 9.79 6.86
C VAL A 206 -16.25 11.10 6.59
N ARG A 207 -15.99 11.77 5.45
CA ARG A 207 -16.82 12.88 4.97
C ARG A 207 -18.10 12.43 4.24
N GLY A 208 -18.30 11.13 4.06
CA GLY A 208 -19.45 10.59 3.34
C GLY A 208 -19.37 10.74 1.81
N GLN A 209 -18.16 10.93 1.25
CA GLN A 209 -17.99 10.95 -0.20
C GLN A 209 -18.08 9.52 -0.75
N ASP A 210 -18.68 9.35 -1.92
CA ASP A 210 -18.75 8.05 -2.59
C ASP A 210 -17.34 7.56 -3.03
N VAL A 211 -17.24 6.25 -3.26
CA VAL A 211 -15.95 5.59 -3.55
C VAL A 211 -15.32 6.09 -4.85
N GLU A 212 -16.12 6.42 -5.86
CA GLU A 212 -15.60 6.86 -7.15
C GLU A 212 -14.95 8.25 -7.02
N THR A 213 -15.67 9.20 -6.42
CA THR A 213 -15.15 10.54 -6.11
C THR A 213 -13.93 10.48 -5.20
N ALA A 214 -13.93 9.59 -4.19
CA ALA A 214 -12.80 9.39 -3.31
C ALA A 214 -11.55 8.90 -4.07
N LEU A 215 -11.71 7.88 -4.93
CA LEU A 215 -10.61 7.36 -5.75
C LEU A 215 -10.08 8.41 -6.74
N GLN A 216 -10.95 9.17 -7.40
CA GLN A 216 -10.52 10.22 -8.33
C GLN A 216 -9.68 11.29 -7.65
N SER A 217 -10.12 11.79 -6.47
CA SER A 217 -9.42 12.85 -5.73
C SER A 217 -8.15 12.38 -5.00
N ALA A 218 -8.07 11.10 -4.64
CA ALA A 218 -6.93 10.52 -3.95
C ALA A 218 -5.86 9.95 -4.89
N ARG A 219 -6.12 9.86 -6.20
CA ARG A 219 -5.19 9.29 -7.17
C ARG A 219 -3.87 10.06 -7.21
N HIS A 220 -2.76 9.34 -7.14
CA HIS A 220 -1.42 9.92 -7.24
C HIS A 220 -1.07 10.37 -8.66
N LYS A 221 -0.11 11.31 -8.73
CA LYS A 221 0.60 11.61 -9.97
C LYS A 221 1.48 10.40 -10.35
N PRO A 222 1.81 10.20 -11.64
CA PRO A 222 2.52 9.00 -12.11
C PRO A 222 3.81 8.67 -11.34
N ARG A 223 4.59 9.71 -10.97
CA ARG A 223 5.91 9.55 -10.33
C ARG A 223 5.86 9.15 -8.85
N THR A 224 4.74 9.35 -8.15
CA THR A 224 4.67 9.17 -6.69
C THR A 224 5.07 7.77 -6.23
N LEU A 225 4.67 6.72 -6.95
CA LEU A 225 5.06 5.34 -6.62
C LEU A 225 6.59 5.15 -6.72
N ASP A 226 7.20 5.68 -7.78
CA ASP A 226 8.64 5.52 -7.99
C ASP A 226 9.44 6.33 -6.97
N ASP A 227 8.94 7.51 -6.58
CA ASP A 227 9.51 8.34 -5.51
C ASP A 227 9.40 7.63 -4.15
N ALA A 228 8.22 7.07 -3.82
CA ALA A 228 8.01 6.33 -2.57
C ALA A 228 8.93 5.09 -2.48
N ARG A 229 9.06 4.33 -3.57
CA ARG A 229 9.95 3.17 -3.65
C ARG A 229 11.42 3.60 -3.48
N ARG A 230 11.87 4.62 -4.22
CA ARG A 230 13.26 5.12 -4.14
C ARG A 230 13.62 5.61 -2.74
N GLY A 231 12.74 6.37 -2.10
CA GLY A 231 12.96 6.88 -0.75
C GLY A 231 13.17 5.76 0.27
N LEU A 232 12.49 4.62 0.12
CA LEU A 232 12.69 3.46 1.00
C LEU A 232 13.94 2.66 0.65
N SER A 233 14.26 2.51 -0.64
CA SER A 233 15.51 1.87 -1.05
C SER A 233 16.74 2.62 -0.54
N SER A 234 16.74 3.96 -0.55
CA SER A 234 17.86 4.75 -0.01
C SER A 234 18.00 4.60 1.50
N VAL A 235 16.89 4.55 2.24
CA VAL A 235 16.91 4.30 3.69
C VAL A 235 17.40 2.88 4.01
N ALA A 236 16.99 1.88 3.23
CA ALA A 236 17.45 0.51 3.40
C ALA A 236 18.96 0.38 3.13
N ALA A 237 19.46 1.01 2.06
CA ALA A 237 20.88 1.00 1.70
C ALA A 237 21.76 1.74 2.72
N ALA A 238 21.23 2.75 3.41
CA ALA A 238 21.97 3.47 4.47
C ALA A 238 22.04 2.70 5.80
N ARG A 239 21.31 1.58 5.95
CA ARG A 239 21.24 0.77 7.17
C ARG A 239 21.98 -0.57 7.07
N GLY A 240 22.47 -0.93 5.87
CA GLY A 240 23.28 -2.12 5.61
C GLY A 240 24.74 -1.76 5.38
#